data_AF-A0A850KV75-F1
#
_entry.id   AF-A0A850KV75-F1
#
_cell.length_a   1.000
_cell.length_b   1.000
_cell.length_c   1.000
_cell.angle_alpha   90.00
_cell.angle_beta   90.00
_cell.angle_gamma   90.00
#
_symmetry.space_group_name_H-M   'P 1'
#
loop_
_entity.id
_entity.type
_entity.pdbx_description
1 polymer ?
#
loop_
_entity_poly.entity_id
_entity_poly.type
_entity_poly.pdbx_seq_one_letter_code
_entity_poly.pdbx_strand_id
1 'polypeptide(L)' 'YFRTTDVTGTCVLPEGTEMVMPGDNVNLTVELIAPIAMDEGLRFAIREGGRTVGAGVVAKIIE' A
#
# COMPACT_ATOMS: atom_id res chain seq x y z
N TYR A 1 5.54 -4.10 -2.75
CA TYR A 1 5.97 -5.52 -2.76
C TYR A 1 4.82 -6.47 -2.46
N PHE A 2 4.35 -7.17 -3.49
CA PHE A 2 3.42 -8.28 -3.38
C PHE A 2 4.15 -9.57 -3.70
N ARG A 3 4.32 -10.45 -2.69
CA ARG A 3 5.00 -11.75 -2.77
C ARG A 3 6.42 -11.73 -3.35
N THR A 4 6.57 -11.61 -4.67
CA THR A 4 7.85 -11.64 -5.41
C THR A 4 8.00 -10.45 -6.37
N THR A 5 7.03 -9.55 -6.42
CA THR A 5 6.96 -8.48 -7.42
C THR A 5 6.80 -7.11 -6.74
N ASP A 6 7.55 -6.13 -7.24
CA ASP A 6 7.34 -4.72 -6.92
C ASP A 6 6.54 -4.06 -8.05
N VAL A 7 5.54 -3.30 -7.66
CA VAL A 7 4.69 -2.50 -8.54
C VAL A 7 4.57 -1.12 -7.91
N THR A 8 4.78 -0.08 -8.71
CA THR A 8 4.60 1.29 -8.26
C THR A 8 3.11 1.57 -8.08
N GLY A 9 2.76 2.28 -7.02
CA GLY A 9 1.39 2.75 -6.81
C GLY A 9 1.37 4.13 -6.20
N THR A 10 0.26 4.83 -6.40
CA THR A 10 -0.05 6.12 -5.78
C THR A 10 -0.88 5.88 -4.53
N CYS A 11 -0.43 6.42 -3.41
CA CYS A 11 -1.19 6.37 -2.15
C CYS A 11 -2.07 7.61 -2.02
N VAL A 12 -3.36 7.39 -1.78
CA VAL A 12 -4.34 8.44 -1.46
C VAL A 12 -4.64 8.38 0.03
N LEU A 13 -4.31 9.47 0.73
CA LEU A 13 -4.57 9.63 2.16
C LEU A 13 -6.07 9.90 2.40
N PRO A 14 -6.61 9.53 3.57
CA PRO A 14 -7.95 9.93 3.98
C PRO A 14 -8.12 11.45 3.95
N GLU A 15 -9.35 11.92 3.70
CA GLU A 15 -9.66 13.34 3.70
C GLU A 15 -9.27 13.98 5.05
N GLY A 16 -8.63 15.16 4.97
CA GLY A 16 -8.09 15.86 6.14
C GLY A 16 -6.76 15.30 6.69
N THR A 17 -6.22 14.22 6.12
CA THR A 17 -4.89 13.70 6.48
C THR A 17 -3.84 14.24 5.52
N GLU A 18 -3.00 15.17 5.99
CA GLU A 18 -1.93 15.75 5.16
C GLU A 18 -0.66 14.90 5.15
N MET A 19 -0.39 14.17 6.24
CA MET A 19 0.83 13.40 6.42
C MET A 19 0.59 12.19 7.31
N VAL A 20 1.37 11.14 7.08
CA VAL A 20 1.42 9.93 7.91
C VAL A 20 2.82 9.83 8.52
N MET A 21 2.91 9.70 9.85
CA MET A 21 4.19 9.65 10.55
C MET A 21 4.68 8.21 10.71
N PRO A 22 6.01 7.98 10.83
CA PRO A 22 6.53 6.66 11.17
C PRO A 22 5.96 6.15 12.50
N GLY A 23 5.33 4.98 12.47
CA GLY A 23 4.69 4.35 13.63
C GLY A 23 3.16 4.47 13.64
N ASP A 24 2.58 5.29 12.76
CA ASP A 24 1.14 5.42 12.65
C ASP A 24 0.50 4.21 11.94
N ASN A 25 -0.74 3.91 12.35
CA ASN A 25 -1.62 3.01 11.61
C ASN A 25 -2.66 3.85 10.87
N VAL A 26 -2.77 3.65 9.57
CA VAL A 26 -3.67 4.43 8.71
C VAL A 26 -4.28 3.53 7.64
N ASN A 27 -5.54 3.80 7.29
CA ASN A 27 -6.18 3.20 6.11
C ASN A 27 -5.84 4.05 4.89
N LEU A 28 -5.34 3.41 3.84
CA LEU A 28 -4.88 4.08 2.62
C LEU A 28 -5.61 3.46 1.42
N THR A 29 -6.01 4.30 0.47
CA THR A 29 -6.40 3.83 -0.85
C THR A 29 -5.16 3.84 -1.74
N VAL A 30 -4.90 2.76 -2.46
CA VAL A 30 -3.69 2.64 -3.31
C VAL A 30 -4.11 2.28 -4.72
N GLU A 31 -3.66 3.08 -5.69
CA GLU A 31 -3.84 2.82 -7.11
C GLU A 31 -2.52 2.28 -7.69
N LEU A 32 -2.54 1.10 -8.29
CA LEU A 32 -1.35 0.46 -8.85
C LEU A 32 -1.23 0.79 -10.35
N ILE A 33 -0.01 1.07 -10.83
CA ILE A 33 0.22 1.39 -12.26
C ILE A 33 0.04 0.18 -13.19
N ALA A 34 0.00 -1.02 -12.62
CA ALA A 34 -0.17 -2.27 -13.35
C ALA A 34 -1.00 -3.24 -12.48
N PRO A 35 -1.84 -4.09 -13.11
CA PRO A 35 -2.65 -5.06 -12.38
C PRO A 35 -1.77 -6.11 -11.70
N ILE A 36 -2.14 -6.48 -10.47
CA ILE A 36 -1.52 -7.55 -9.68
C ILE A 36 -2.61 -8.45 -9.14
N ALA A 37 -2.40 -9.76 -9.24
CA ALA A 37 -3.27 -10.74 -8.60
C ALA A 37 -3.20 -10.60 -7.08
N MET A 38 -4.33 -10.31 -6.44
CA MET A 38 -4.44 -10.12 -5.00
C MET A 38 -5.81 -10.58 -4.48
N ASP A 39 -5.85 -10.87 -3.18
CA ASP A 39 -7.05 -11.21 -2.43
C ASP A 39 -7.13 -10.31 -1.18
N GLU A 40 -8.33 -10.12 -0.64
CA GLU A 40 -8.50 -9.51 0.68
C GLU A 40 -7.73 -10.32 1.75
N GLY A 41 -7.10 -9.62 2.69
CA GLY A 41 -6.22 -10.23 3.69
C GLY A 41 -4.80 -10.52 3.21
N LEU A 42 -4.48 -10.32 1.92
CA LEU A 42 -3.12 -10.45 1.43
C LEU A 42 -2.23 -9.38 2.05
N ARG A 43 -1.11 -9.82 2.65
CA ARG A 43 -0.10 -8.92 3.23
C ARG A 43 0.87 -8.42 2.16
N PHE A 44 1.29 -7.17 2.29
CA PHE A 44 2.26 -6.54 1.41
C PHE A 44 3.21 -5.63 2.20
N ALA A 45 4.31 -5.25 1.55
CA ALA A 45 5.25 -4.25 2.07
C ALA A 45 5.32 -3.05 1.13
N ILE A 46 5.43 -1.85 1.70
CA ILE A 46 5.68 -0.59 0.98
C ILE A 46 7.19 -0.36 1.00
N ARG A 47 7.76 -0.13 -0.18
CA ARG A 47 9.21 0.02 -0.34
C ARG A 47 9.53 1.28 -1.14
N GLU A 48 10.51 2.03 -0.65
CA GLU A 48 11.03 3.23 -1.30
C GLU A 48 12.56 3.19 -1.25
N GLY A 49 13.23 3.47 -2.37
CA GLY A 49 14.70 3.44 -2.45
C GLY A 49 15.31 2.08 -2.04
N GLY A 50 14.59 0.98 -2.23
CA GLY A 50 14.99 -0.38 -1.83
C GLY A 50 14.78 -0.72 -0.35
N ARG A 51 14.35 0.22 0.49
CA ARG A 51 14.06 0.01 1.92
C ARG A 51 12.58 -0.20 2.15
N THR A 52 12.23 -1.06 3.11
CA THR A 52 10.85 -1.19 3.57
C THR A 52 10.50 -0.03 4.49
N VAL A 53 9.48 0.73 4.13
CA VAL A 53 9.01 1.91 4.87
C VAL A 53 7.64 1.70 5.52
N GLY A 54 6.92 0.65 5.13
CA GLY A 54 5.63 0.29 5.72
C GLY A 54 5.25 -1.16 5.45
N ALA A 55 4.30 -1.66 6.22
CA ALA A 55 3.69 -2.97 6.04
C ALA A 55 2.17 -2.81 6.06
N GLY A 56 1.47 -3.59 5.24
CA GLY A 56 0.03 -3.47 5.09
C GLY A 56 -0.65 -4.81 4.81
N VAL A 57 -1.98 -4.76 4.87
CA VAL A 57 -2.87 -5.85 4.50
C VAL A 57 -3.96 -5.28 3.60
N VAL A 58 -4.30 -5.99 2.51
CA VAL A 58 -5.38 -5.59 1.62
C VAL A 58 -6.71 -5.72 2.37
N ALA A 59 -7.33 -4.58 2.68
CA ALA A 59 -8.61 -4.57 3.40
C ALA A 59 -9.82 -4.79 2.47
N LYS A 60 -9.77 -4.24 1.25
CA LYS A 60 -10.82 -4.34 0.25
C LYS A 60 -10.23 -4.11 -1.15
N ILE A 61 -10.72 -4.84 -2.15
CA ILE A 61 -10.41 -4.61 -3.57
C ILE A 61 -11.51 -3.73 -4.18
N ILE A 62 -11.14 -2.66 -4.87
CA ILE A 62 -12.08 -1.65 -5.40
C ILE A 62 -12.26 -1.83 -6.91
N GLU A 63 -11.19 -2.15 -7.64
CA GLU A 63 -11.15 -2.37 -9.09
C GLU A 63 -10.16 -3.50 -9.45
#